data_AF-A0A4R6QHN5-F1
#
_entry.id   AF-A0A4R6QHN5-F1
#
_cell.length_a   1.000
_cell.length_b   1.000
_cell.length_c   1.000
_cell.angle_alpha   90.00
_cell.angle_beta   90.00
_cell.angle_gamma   90.00
#
_symmetry.space_group_name_H-M   'P 1'
#
loop_
_entity.id
_entity.type
_entity.pdbx_description
1 polymer ?
#
loop_
_entity_poly.entity_id
_entity_poly.type
_entity_poly.pdbx_seq_one_letter_code
_entity_poly.pdbx_strand_id
1 'polypeptide(L)'
;MKLKSSLVAASLAAAALSANAVPTVQADWTNHDPAEMAAWWIMTAGALPIDHVYKFSLAGTFDVLATGVSNDAPPVFDINGGKVELFADNGDADYTNDASKGFFSFDSLAANKTFLSVTAGNYFYRVTGTVDGKNGGSYLLSSSITPVPEPETYALMLAGLAAVGFISRRRNKA
;
A
#
# COMPACT_ATOMS: atom_id res chain seq x y z
N MET A 1 -44.95 12.97 40.48
CA MET A 1 -44.31 13.23 39.16
C MET A 1 -42.82 12.92 39.25
N LYS A 2 -42.41 11.67 39.01
CA LYS A 2 -40.99 11.27 38.99
C LYS A 2 -40.85 10.05 38.09
N LEU A 3 -40.31 10.24 36.87
CA LEU A 3 -39.83 9.20 35.93
C LEU A 3 -39.40 9.91 34.63
N LYS A 4 -38.24 10.60 34.62
CA LYS A 4 -37.69 11.17 33.36
C LYS A 4 -36.14 11.16 33.27
N SER A 5 -35.41 10.62 34.24
CA SER A 5 -33.94 10.69 34.26
C SER A 5 -33.22 9.43 33.73
N SER A 6 -33.92 8.31 33.52
CA SER A 6 -33.28 7.02 33.20
C SER A 6 -33.05 6.77 31.69
N LEU A 7 -33.71 7.52 30.81
CA LEU A 7 -33.64 7.29 29.35
C LEU A 7 -32.41 7.93 28.68
N VAL A 8 -31.86 9.01 29.26
CA VAL A 8 -30.73 9.76 28.66
C VAL A 8 -29.40 9.03 28.85
N ALA A 9 -29.24 8.25 29.93
CA ALA A 9 -28.03 7.47 30.17
C ALA A 9 -27.89 6.27 29.22
N ALA A 10 -29.00 5.68 28.79
CA ALA A 10 -29.01 4.54 27.87
C ALA A 10 -28.65 4.96 26.42
N SER A 11 -29.04 6.16 25.99
CA SER A 11 -28.70 6.67 24.66
C SER A 11 -27.22 7.10 24.53
N LEU A 12 -26.59 7.52 25.64
CA LEU A 12 -25.18 7.92 25.61
C LEU A 12 -24.23 6.71 25.59
N ALA A 13 -24.62 5.61 26.23
CA ALA A 13 -23.86 4.35 26.18
C ALA A 13 -23.94 3.65 24.80
N ALA A 14 -25.03 3.85 24.05
CA ALA A 14 -25.19 3.30 22.71
C ALA A 14 -24.46 4.12 21.61
N ALA A 15 -23.98 5.33 21.93
CA ALA A 15 -23.24 6.18 20.98
C ALA A 15 -21.72 5.95 21.04
N ALA A 16 -21.22 5.10 21.93
CA ALA A 16 -19.81 4.68 21.96
C ALA A 16 -19.51 3.53 20.98
N LEU A 17 -20.37 3.34 19.96
CA LEU A 17 -20.17 2.37 18.90
C LEU A 17 -18.97 2.81 18.03
N SER A 18 -17.83 2.16 18.29
CA SER A 18 -16.64 2.08 17.44
C SER A 18 -16.12 3.41 16.90
N ALA A 19 -15.46 4.20 17.74
CA ALA A 19 -14.39 5.05 17.23
C ALA A 19 -13.30 4.11 16.70
N ASN A 20 -13.31 3.81 15.41
CA ASN A 20 -12.17 3.15 14.78
C ASN A 20 -10.98 4.10 14.95
N ALA A 21 -9.91 3.62 15.59
CA ALA A 21 -8.69 4.40 15.69
C ALA A 21 -8.22 4.71 14.25
N VAL A 22 -8.00 6.00 13.96
CA VAL A 22 -7.40 6.42 12.69
C VAL A 22 -6.02 5.74 12.58
N PRO A 23 -5.66 5.13 11.43
CA PRO A 23 -4.36 4.50 11.27
C PRO A 23 -3.24 5.49 11.52
N THR A 24 -2.09 4.98 11.97
CA THR A 24 -0.91 5.81 12.21
C THR A 24 -0.12 5.98 10.93
N VAL A 25 0.00 7.22 10.45
CA VAL A 25 0.88 7.53 9.31
C VAL A 25 2.33 7.37 9.75
N GLN A 26 3.03 6.39 9.18
CA GLN A 26 4.43 6.08 9.50
C GLN A 26 5.40 6.87 8.63
N ALA A 27 5.06 7.08 7.35
CA ALA A 27 5.86 7.89 6.44
C ALA A 27 5.02 8.44 5.28
N ASP A 28 5.56 9.49 4.65
CA ASP A 28 5.12 10.01 3.37
C ASP A 28 6.35 10.09 2.45
N TRP A 29 6.38 9.24 1.43
CA TRP A 29 7.45 9.18 0.43
C TRP A 29 7.29 10.23 -0.66
N THR A 30 6.23 11.05 -0.63
CA THR A 30 5.95 12.08 -1.63
C THR A 30 5.81 11.46 -3.03
N ASN A 31 6.55 11.91 -4.05
CA ASN A 31 6.60 11.20 -5.33
C ASN A 31 7.44 9.93 -5.18
N HIS A 32 6.87 8.78 -5.47
CA HIS A 32 7.52 7.48 -5.28
C HIS A 32 8.80 7.40 -6.13
N ASP A 33 9.95 7.20 -5.48
CA ASP A 33 11.22 6.97 -6.16
C ASP A 33 11.24 5.61 -6.87
N PRO A 34 12.24 5.26 -7.70
CA PRO A 34 12.28 3.94 -8.33
C PRO A 34 12.14 2.76 -7.34
N ALA A 35 12.59 2.94 -6.10
CA ALA A 35 12.37 2.01 -4.99
C ALA A 35 12.23 2.76 -3.66
N GLU A 36 11.32 2.28 -2.82
CA GLU A 36 11.01 2.78 -1.49
C GLU A 36 11.04 1.64 -0.48
N MET A 37 11.42 1.95 0.76
CA MET A 37 11.48 0.96 1.83
C MET A 37 11.06 1.58 3.16
N ALA A 38 10.35 0.78 3.96
CA ALA A 38 10.02 1.07 5.34
C ALA A 38 10.28 -0.16 6.20
N ALA A 39 10.72 0.10 7.42
CA ALA A 39 10.84 -0.91 8.45
C ALA A 39 10.17 -0.36 9.72
N TRP A 40 9.52 -1.25 10.46
CA TRP A 40 8.91 -0.92 11.73
C TRP A 40 9.17 -2.04 12.72
N TRP A 41 9.40 -1.66 13.98
CA TRP A 41 9.56 -2.60 15.08
C TRP A 41 9.05 -1.99 16.37
N ILE A 42 8.61 -2.86 17.28
CA ILE A 42 8.29 -2.50 18.65
C ILE A 42 8.86 -3.55 19.59
N MET A 43 9.36 -3.11 20.75
CA MET A 43 9.93 -3.97 21.79
C MET A 43 9.05 -3.89 23.03
N THR A 44 7.85 -4.45 22.97
CA THR A 44 6.85 -4.36 24.04
C THR A 44 6.07 -5.66 24.14
N ALA A 45 5.77 -6.07 25.37
CA ALA A 45 4.97 -7.25 25.64
C ALA A 45 3.47 -6.94 25.48
N GLY A 46 2.73 -7.86 24.86
CA GLY A 46 1.27 -7.81 24.76
C GLY A 46 0.78 -7.69 23.32
N ALA A 47 -0.49 -8.06 23.12
CA ALA A 47 -1.13 -8.01 21.82
C ALA A 47 -1.40 -6.55 21.40
N LEU A 48 -0.67 -6.04 20.41
CA LEU A 48 -0.83 -4.67 19.91
C LEU A 48 -1.27 -4.70 18.44
N PRO A 49 -2.38 -4.03 18.08
CA PRO A 49 -2.80 -3.95 16.69
C PRO A 49 -1.82 -3.08 15.89
N ILE A 50 -1.50 -3.53 14.69
CA ILE A 50 -0.80 -2.76 13.67
C ILE A 50 -1.87 -2.19 12.73
N ASP A 51 -1.83 -0.88 12.55
CA ASP A 51 -2.62 -0.18 11.53
C ASP A 51 -1.84 1.04 11.05
N HIS A 52 -0.95 0.80 10.09
CA HIS A 52 0.05 1.77 9.64
C HIS A 52 -0.19 2.18 8.19
N VAL A 53 0.07 3.45 7.89
CA VAL A 53 -0.07 4.03 6.56
C VAL A 53 1.28 4.56 6.06
N TYR A 54 1.62 4.21 4.82
CA TYR A 54 2.76 4.73 4.06
C TYR A 54 2.24 5.42 2.81
N LYS A 55 2.33 6.75 2.77
CA LYS A 55 1.79 7.56 1.68
C LYS A 55 2.81 7.73 0.56
N PHE A 56 2.32 7.83 -0.67
CA PHE A 56 3.11 8.21 -1.84
C PHE A 56 2.20 8.74 -2.95
N SER A 57 2.82 9.25 -4.00
CA SER A 57 2.18 9.71 -5.24
C SER A 57 2.93 9.18 -6.44
N LEU A 58 2.22 9.01 -7.55
CA LEU A 58 2.77 8.59 -8.83
C LEU A 58 2.58 9.72 -9.85
N ALA A 59 3.67 10.15 -10.47
CA ALA A 59 3.65 11.16 -11.53
C ALA A 59 3.17 10.65 -12.91
N GLY A 60 2.98 9.34 -13.05
CA GLY A 60 2.67 8.67 -14.32
C GLY A 60 2.06 7.28 -14.09
N THR A 61 1.93 6.49 -15.16
CA THR A 61 1.44 5.11 -15.05
C THR A 61 2.59 4.13 -14.85
N PHE A 62 2.51 3.35 -13.77
CA PHE A 62 3.54 2.40 -13.38
C PHE A 62 2.94 1.04 -13.04
N ASP A 63 3.73 -0.02 -13.27
CA ASP A 63 3.54 -1.26 -12.51
C ASP A 63 4.21 -1.06 -11.15
N VAL A 64 3.47 -1.35 -10.08
CA VAL A 64 3.91 -1.11 -8.70
C VAL A 64 4.07 -2.46 -8.02
N LEU A 65 5.29 -2.84 -7.69
CA LEU A 65 5.59 -4.03 -6.89
C LEU A 65 5.64 -3.64 -5.42
N ALA A 66 4.94 -4.37 -4.55
CA ALA A 66 5.08 -4.28 -3.10
C ALA A 66 5.49 -5.63 -2.53
N THR A 67 6.36 -5.61 -1.51
CA THR A 67 6.79 -6.80 -0.76
C THR A 67 6.68 -6.53 0.74
N GLY A 68 6.15 -7.50 1.47
CA GLY A 68 6.04 -7.47 2.93
C GLY A 68 6.63 -8.73 3.55
N VAL A 69 7.25 -8.59 4.72
CA VAL A 69 7.79 -9.70 5.51
C VAL A 69 7.84 -9.30 6.99
N SER A 70 7.57 -10.24 7.89
CA SER A 70 7.79 -10.08 9.33
C SER A 70 8.96 -10.92 9.82
N ASN A 71 9.58 -10.48 10.90
CA ASN A 71 10.62 -11.27 11.58
C ASN A 71 9.98 -12.07 12.70
N ASP A 72 9.47 -13.26 12.36
CA ASP A 72 8.77 -14.11 13.33
C ASP A 72 9.74 -15.14 13.93
N ALA A 73 9.82 -15.11 15.26
CA ALA A 73 10.48 -16.11 16.10
C ALA A 73 9.58 -16.45 17.30
N PRO A 74 8.42 -17.11 17.09
CA PRO A 74 7.46 -17.33 18.16
C PRO A 74 8.03 -18.21 19.28
N PRO A 75 7.75 -17.92 20.57
CA PRO A 75 6.83 -16.88 21.05
C PRO A 75 7.52 -15.55 21.40
N VAL A 76 8.76 -15.31 20.94
CA VAL A 76 9.56 -14.15 21.37
C VAL A 76 9.23 -12.92 20.55
N PHE A 77 9.39 -13.00 19.23
CA PHE A 77 8.98 -11.97 18.27
C PHE A 77 7.94 -12.57 17.36
N ASP A 78 6.83 -11.88 17.14
CA ASP A 78 5.78 -12.41 16.27
C ASP A 78 4.84 -11.29 15.81
N ILE A 79 4.41 -11.39 14.55
CA ILE A 79 3.31 -10.60 13.99
C ILE A 79 2.34 -11.57 13.31
N ASN A 80 1.17 -11.72 13.90
CA ASN A 80 0.10 -12.50 13.30
C ASN A 80 -0.78 -11.65 12.37
N GLY A 81 -1.25 -12.26 11.28
CA GLY A 81 -2.19 -11.64 10.34
C GLY A 81 -1.61 -10.45 9.56
N GLY A 82 -0.30 -10.44 9.31
CA GLY A 82 0.35 -9.44 8.48
C GLY A 82 -0.33 -9.30 7.12
N LYS A 83 -0.74 -8.08 6.76
CA LYS A 83 -1.36 -7.76 5.47
C LYS A 83 -0.89 -6.41 4.99
N VAL A 84 -0.55 -6.32 3.72
CA VAL A 84 -0.35 -5.05 3.00
C VAL A 84 -1.48 -4.90 1.99
N GLU A 85 -2.10 -3.73 1.98
CA GLU A 85 -3.14 -3.37 1.02
C GLU A 85 -2.84 -2.01 0.41
N LEU A 86 -2.96 -1.91 -0.92
CA LEU A 86 -2.78 -0.66 -1.64
C LEU A 86 -4.14 0.01 -1.83
N PHE A 87 -4.23 1.29 -1.50
CA PHE A 87 -5.41 2.12 -1.71
C PHE A 87 -5.07 3.32 -2.59
N ALA A 88 -6.03 3.74 -3.41
CA ALA A 88 -6.00 5.07 -4.02
C ALA A 88 -6.54 6.09 -3.02
N ASP A 89 -5.70 7.05 -2.64
CA ASP A 89 -5.99 8.09 -1.67
C ASP A 89 -6.95 9.13 -2.28
N ASN A 90 -8.11 9.31 -1.65
CA ASN A 90 -9.10 10.29 -2.10
C ASN A 90 -8.76 11.75 -1.66
N GLY A 91 -7.73 11.93 -0.84
CA GLY A 91 -7.23 13.22 -0.35
C GLY A 91 -7.84 13.72 0.97
N ASP A 92 -8.73 12.95 1.60
CA ASP A 92 -9.26 13.24 2.93
C ASP A 92 -8.38 12.62 4.05
N ALA A 93 -8.84 12.72 5.30
CA ALA A 93 -8.17 12.12 6.46
C ALA A 93 -8.87 10.84 6.96
N ASP A 94 -9.78 10.29 6.16
CA ASP A 94 -10.61 9.13 6.42
C ASP A 94 -10.16 7.93 5.57
N TYR A 95 -9.21 7.17 6.13
CA TYR A 95 -8.64 5.96 5.52
C TYR A 95 -9.60 4.75 5.42
N THR A 96 -10.91 4.94 5.65
CA THR A 96 -11.90 3.86 5.64
C THR A 96 -12.74 3.82 4.37
N ASN A 97 -12.69 4.87 3.55
CA ASN A 97 -13.54 5.04 2.38
C ASN A 97 -12.76 5.01 1.04
N ASP A 98 -11.44 4.80 1.10
CA ASP A 98 -10.56 4.75 -0.07
C ASP A 98 -10.76 3.49 -0.94
N ALA A 99 -10.46 3.62 -2.22
CA ALA A 99 -10.61 2.53 -3.18
C ALA A 99 -9.41 1.56 -3.12
N SER A 100 -9.65 0.33 -2.65
CA SER A 100 -8.64 -0.73 -2.65
C SER A 100 -8.24 -1.12 -4.08
N LYS A 101 -6.93 -1.23 -4.30
CA LYS A 101 -6.30 -1.82 -5.51
C LYS A 101 -5.93 -3.29 -5.29
N GLY A 102 -6.16 -3.80 -4.07
CA GLY A 102 -5.93 -5.17 -3.67
C GLY A 102 -4.83 -5.31 -2.61
N PHE A 103 -4.71 -6.54 -2.10
CA PHE A 103 -3.84 -6.85 -0.97
C PHE A 103 -3.03 -8.13 -1.19
N PHE A 104 -2.09 -8.37 -0.28
CA PHE A 104 -1.46 -9.66 -0.01
C PHE A 104 -1.20 -9.80 1.50
N SER A 105 -1.18 -11.04 1.98
CA SER A 105 -0.78 -11.36 3.35
C SER A 105 0.70 -11.76 3.38
N PHE A 106 1.37 -11.48 4.48
CA PHE A 106 2.77 -11.83 4.72
C PHE A 106 2.96 -12.36 6.13
N ASP A 107 4.05 -13.10 6.30
CA ASP A 107 4.55 -13.61 7.57
C ASP A 107 6.10 -13.66 7.50
N SER A 108 6.73 -14.59 8.21
CA SER A 108 8.15 -14.93 8.11
C SER A 108 8.68 -15.22 6.69
N LEU A 109 7.80 -15.52 5.74
CA LEU A 109 8.11 -15.63 4.32
C LEU A 109 7.69 -14.34 3.60
N ALA A 110 8.64 -13.74 2.89
CA ALA A 110 8.37 -12.57 2.10
C ALA A 110 7.29 -12.87 1.04
N ALA A 111 6.21 -12.09 1.08
CA ALA A 111 5.14 -12.12 0.11
C ALA A 111 5.16 -10.83 -0.71
N ASN A 112 4.81 -10.93 -1.99
CA ASN A 112 4.80 -9.78 -2.88
C ASN A 112 3.60 -9.79 -3.83
N LYS A 113 3.31 -8.61 -4.38
CA LYS A 113 2.29 -8.41 -5.39
C LYS A 113 2.66 -7.26 -6.31
N THR A 114 2.49 -7.47 -7.62
CA THR A 114 2.54 -6.40 -8.61
C THR A 114 1.13 -5.90 -8.92
N PHE A 115 0.91 -4.62 -8.71
CA PHE A 115 -0.27 -3.88 -9.16
C PHE A 115 0.02 -3.33 -10.55
N LEU A 116 -0.69 -3.82 -11.55
CA LEU A 116 -0.41 -3.47 -12.95
C LEU A 116 -1.07 -2.15 -13.34
N SER A 117 -0.35 -1.35 -14.11
CA SER A 117 -0.86 -0.12 -14.75
C SER A 117 -1.58 0.82 -13.79
N VAL A 118 -0.98 1.04 -12.62
CA VAL A 118 -1.45 2.01 -11.63
C VAL A 118 -1.21 3.40 -12.20
N THR A 119 -2.29 4.14 -12.46
CA THR A 119 -2.24 5.47 -13.07
C THR A 119 -1.69 6.53 -12.11
N ALA A 120 -1.32 7.68 -12.64
CA ALA A 120 -0.92 8.84 -11.83
C ALA A 120 -1.98 9.18 -10.76
N GLY A 121 -1.52 9.60 -9.58
CA GLY A 121 -2.40 9.90 -8.45
C GLY A 121 -1.72 9.69 -7.09
N ASN A 122 -2.48 9.89 -6.02
CA ASN A 122 -2.04 9.67 -4.65
C ASN A 122 -2.48 8.29 -4.16
N TYR A 123 -1.63 7.65 -3.38
CA TYR A 123 -1.81 6.29 -2.92
C TYR A 123 -1.25 6.12 -1.51
N PHE A 124 -1.67 5.06 -0.86
CA PHE A 124 -0.98 4.59 0.33
C PHE A 124 -1.00 3.07 0.46
N TYR A 125 0.04 2.53 1.08
CA TYR A 125 0.00 1.19 1.63
C TYR A 125 -0.55 1.24 3.04
N ARG A 126 -1.56 0.42 3.32
CA ARG A 126 -2.01 0.14 4.67
C ARG A 126 -1.47 -1.21 5.11
N VAL A 127 -0.65 -1.19 6.16
CA VAL A 127 -0.12 -2.40 6.79
C VAL A 127 -0.93 -2.69 8.04
N THR A 128 -1.52 -3.88 8.11
CA THR A 128 -2.27 -4.34 9.27
C THR A 128 -1.72 -5.64 9.81
N GLY A 129 -1.97 -5.91 11.08
CA GLY A 129 -1.56 -7.13 11.76
C GLY A 129 -1.76 -7.01 13.26
N THR A 130 -1.26 -7.98 14.02
CA THR A 130 -1.21 -7.91 15.48
C THR A 130 0.15 -8.40 15.93
N VAL A 131 0.88 -7.55 16.66
CA VAL A 131 2.08 -7.99 17.37
C VAL A 131 1.63 -8.92 18.50
N ASP A 132 2.06 -10.17 18.49
CA ASP A 132 1.72 -11.19 19.49
C ASP A 132 2.95 -11.86 20.12
N GLY A 133 4.15 -11.47 19.69
CA GLY A 133 5.40 -11.85 20.34
C GLY A 133 5.52 -11.27 21.76
N LYS A 134 6.03 -12.07 22.70
CA LYS A 134 6.20 -11.66 24.11
C LYS A 134 7.14 -10.47 24.29
N ASN A 135 8.07 -10.27 23.36
CA ASN A 135 9.04 -9.19 23.37
C ASN A 135 8.80 -8.17 22.26
N GLY A 136 7.73 -8.33 21.48
CA GLY A 136 7.34 -7.43 20.40
C GLY A 136 7.35 -8.08 19.02
N GLY A 137 7.57 -7.28 17.98
CA GLY A 137 7.53 -7.73 16.59
C GLY A 137 8.04 -6.67 15.63
N SER A 138 8.36 -7.08 14.40
CA SER A 138 8.85 -6.19 13.36
C SER A 138 8.46 -6.65 11.96
N TYR A 139 8.23 -5.71 11.06
CA TYR A 139 8.06 -5.98 9.64
C TYR A 139 8.89 -5.04 8.77
N LEU A 140 9.10 -5.46 7.53
CA LEU A 140 9.64 -4.65 6.45
C LEU A 140 8.62 -4.58 5.30
N LEU A 141 8.43 -3.39 4.76
CA LEU A 141 7.68 -3.11 3.55
C LEU A 141 8.65 -2.52 2.52
N SER A 142 8.70 -3.08 1.33
CA SER A 142 9.39 -2.45 0.19
C SER A 142 8.44 -2.29 -0.98
N SER A 143 8.67 -1.25 -1.77
CA SER A 143 7.90 -0.94 -2.95
C SER A 143 8.82 -0.50 -4.08
N SER A 144 8.56 -0.90 -5.32
CA SER A 144 9.29 -0.41 -6.48
C SER A 144 8.35 -0.17 -7.64
N ILE A 145 8.66 0.84 -8.44
CA ILE A 145 7.85 1.20 -9.61
C ILE A 145 8.63 0.98 -10.90
N THR A 146 7.96 0.45 -11.91
CA THR A 146 8.50 0.31 -13.26
C THR A 146 7.57 0.99 -14.25
N PRO A 147 8.06 1.92 -15.09
CA PRO A 147 7.21 2.58 -16.08
C PRO A 147 6.55 1.54 -16.98
N VAL A 148 5.25 1.70 -17.24
CA VAL A 148 4.56 0.88 -18.24
C VAL A 148 4.86 1.47 -19.62
N PRO A 149 5.52 0.75 -20.54
CA PRO A 149 5.76 1.28 -21.87
C PRO A 149 4.43 1.59 -22.56
N GLU A 150 4.23 2.82 -22.97
CA GLU A 150 3.02 3.18 -23.70
C GLU A 150 2.98 2.40 -25.03
N PRO A 151 1.82 1.87 -25.44
CA PRO A 151 1.67 1.17 -26.72
C PRO A 151 2.17 2.01 -27.90
N GLU A 152 2.03 3.33 -27.80
CA GLU A 152 2.47 4.30 -28.79
C GLU A 152 3.99 4.31 -28.96
N THR A 153 4.77 4.06 -27.91
CA THR A 153 6.23 3.99 -28.01
C THR A 153 6.66 2.84 -28.94
N TYR A 154 5.98 1.69 -28.85
CA TYR A 154 6.22 0.58 -29.77
C TYR A 154 5.70 0.87 -31.18
N ALA A 155 4.56 1.54 -31.31
CA ALA A 155 4.04 1.96 -32.60
C ALA A 155 4.98 2.95 -33.30
N LEU A 156 5.56 3.91 -32.57
CA LEU A 156 6.54 4.87 -33.09
C LEU A 156 7.88 4.22 -33.40
N MET A 157 8.33 3.27 -32.59
CA MET A 157 9.51 2.46 -32.90
C MET A 157 9.32 1.68 -34.21
N LEU A 158 8.16 1.02 -34.37
CA LEU A 158 7.81 0.29 -35.59
C LEU A 158 7.66 1.23 -36.79
N ALA A 159 7.04 2.39 -36.60
CA ALA A 159 6.93 3.42 -37.64
C ALA A 159 8.31 3.93 -38.08
N GLY A 160 9.22 4.17 -37.12
CA GLY A 160 10.61 4.54 -37.39
C GLY A 160 11.34 3.46 -38.18
N LEU A 161 11.20 2.19 -37.80
CA LEU A 161 11.80 1.07 -38.52
C LEU A 161 11.23 0.92 -39.94
N ALA A 162 9.92 1.08 -40.11
CA ALA A 162 9.27 1.06 -41.41
C ALA A 162 9.78 2.18 -42.33
N ALA A 163 9.97 3.39 -41.79
CA ALA A 163 10.53 4.53 -42.53
C ALA A 163 11.98 4.25 -42.99
N VAL A 164 12.83 3.71 -42.12
CA VAL A 164 14.22 3.32 -42.45
C VAL A 164 14.23 2.24 -43.54
N GLY A 165 13.41 1.21 -43.39
CA GLY A 165 13.26 0.15 -44.40
C GLY A 165 12.81 0.69 -45.76
N PHE A 166 11.87 1.63 -45.77
CA PHE A 166 11.39 2.27 -46.99
C PHE A 166 12.48 3.10 -47.69
N ILE A 167 13.26 3.88 -46.94
CA ILE A 167 14.38 4.66 -47.49
C ILE A 167 15.47 3.75 -48.06
N SER A 168 15.83 2.68 -47.33
CA SER A 168 16.81 1.69 -47.79
C SER A 168 16.39 1.05 -49.11
N ARG A 169 15.11 0.66 -49.24
CA ARG A 169 14.55 0.11 -50.48
C ARG A 169 14.62 1.09 -51.66
N ARG A 170 14.46 2.40 -51.42
CA ARG A 170 14.57 3.42 -52.48
C ARG A 170 16.01 3.58 -52.96
N ARG A 171 16.98 3.52 -52.06
CA ARG A 171 18.41 3.66 -52.37
C ARG A 171 18.96 2.48 -53.16
N ASN A 172 18.46 1.27 -52.91
CA ASN A 172 18.88 0.07 -53.65
C ASN A 172 18.23 -0.08 -55.04
N LYS A 173 17.29 0.80 -55.39
CA LYS A 173 16.61 0.81 -56.70
C LYS A 173 17.08 1.95 -57.63
N ALA A 174 17.98 2.80 -57.15
CA ALA A 174 18.69 3.81 -57.92
C ALA A 174 20.14 3.34 -58.14
#